data_AF-A0A2V8SIP7-F1
#
_entry.id   AF-A0A2V8SIP7-F1
#
_cell.length_a   1.000
_cell.length_b   1.000
_cell.length_c   1.000
_cell.angle_alpha   90.00
_cell.angle_beta   90.00
_cell.angle_gamma   90.00
#
_symmetry.space_group_name_H-M   'P 1'
#
loop_
_entity.id
_entity.type
_entity.pdbx_description
1 polymer ?
#
loop_
_entity_poly.entity_id
_entity_poly.type
_entity_poly.pdbx_seq_one_letter_code
_entity_poly.pdbx_strand_id
1 'polypeptide(L)'
;MRHERGFTLIEMLIVVTLIGIIAGIAAVQLRQTPLKAKEAVLKEDLYILRDVIDQYFADKGKYPESLQTLVESGYIRKIPVDPFTNADSTWATVQAETNEDDPQAAGGIVDVHSGSDGTAIDGSRYSDW
;
A
#
# COMPACT_ATOMS: atom_id res chain seq x y z
N MET A 1 56.05 2.04 37.87
CA MET A 1 56.00 0.96 36.87
C MET A 1 54.53 0.66 36.57
N ARG A 2 54.03 1.07 35.41
CA ARG A 2 52.64 0.80 35.00
C ARG A 2 52.60 -0.63 34.45
N HIS A 3 51.84 -1.50 35.11
CA HIS A 3 51.56 -2.84 34.61
C HIS A 3 50.48 -2.71 33.54
N GLU A 4 50.88 -2.70 32.28
CA GLU A 4 49.94 -2.84 31.16
C GLU A 4 49.42 -4.28 31.19
N ARG A 5 48.16 -4.43 31.62
CA ARG A 5 47.46 -5.73 31.56
C ARG A 5 47.04 -5.95 30.11
N GLY A 6 47.66 -6.92 29.45
CA GLY A 6 47.28 -7.34 28.11
C GLY A 6 45.91 -8.05 28.11
N PHE A 7 45.18 -7.89 27.01
CA PHE A 7 43.89 -8.54 26.77
C PHE A 7 44.03 -10.07 26.85
N THR A 8 43.04 -10.72 27.47
CA THR A 8 42.99 -12.20 27.51
C THR A 8 42.17 -12.74 26.34
N LEU A 9 42.50 -13.96 25.87
CA LEU A 9 41.74 -14.63 24.80
C LEU A 9 40.26 -14.80 25.17
N ILE A 10 39.96 -15.01 26.46
CA ILE A 10 38.59 -15.16 26.96
C ILE A 10 37.80 -13.84 26.86
N GLU A 11 38.46 -12.69 27.02
CA GLU A 11 37.86 -11.37 26.88
C GLU A 11 37.41 -11.11 25.45
N MET A 12 38.28 -11.42 24.48
CA MET A 12 37.92 -11.33 23.07
C MET A 12 36.80 -12.31 22.72
N LEU A 13 36.83 -13.54 23.22
CA LEU A 13 35.79 -14.52 22.98
C LEU A 13 34.41 -14.04 23.45
N ILE A 14 34.33 -13.44 24.64
CA ILE A 14 33.10 -12.86 25.18
C ILE A 14 32.62 -11.69 24.32
N VAL A 15 33.51 -10.81 23.86
CA VAL A 15 33.15 -9.66 23.02
C VAL A 15 32.58 -10.11 21.69
N VAL A 16 33.21 -11.06 20.98
CA VAL A 16 32.71 -11.50 19.67
C VAL A 16 31.39 -12.26 19.81
N THR A 17 31.21 -13.03 20.89
CA THR A 17 29.91 -13.68 21.17
C THR A 17 28.82 -12.66 21.47
N LEU A 18 29.09 -11.62 22.27
CA LEU A 18 28.13 -10.56 22.54
C LEU A 18 27.72 -9.80 21.26
N ILE A 19 28.70 -9.46 20.41
CA ILE A 19 28.44 -8.80 19.12
C ILE A 19 27.57 -9.70 18.23
N GLY A 20 27.86 -11.01 18.17
CA GLY A 20 27.07 -11.98 17.41
C GLY A 20 25.61 -12.09 17.88
N ILE A 21 25.37 -12.11 19.19
CA ILE A 21 24.02 -12.16 19.77
C ILE A 21 23.24 -10.88 19.43
N ILE A 22 23.86 -9.71 19.62
CA ILE A 22 23.22 -8.42 19.30
C ILE A 22 22.92 -8.31 17.80
N ALA A 23 23.85 -8.70 16.94
CA ALA A 23 23.66 -8.69 15.50
C ALA A 23 22.53 -9.62 15.05
N GLY A 24 22.39 -10.80 15.68
CA GLY A 24 21.30 -11.74 15.41
C GLY A 24 19.91 -11.17 15.74
N ILE A 25 19.75 -10.51 16.90
CA ILE A 25 18.48 -9.88 17.30
C ILE A 25 18.14 -8.69 16.39
N ALA A 26 19.12 -7.85 16.06
CA ALA A 26 18.93 -6.68 15.22
C ALA A 26 18.42 -7.01 13.80
N ALA A 27 18.79 -8.18 13.26
CA ALA A 27 18.41 -8.59 11.90
C ALA A 27 16.92 -8.93 11.73
N VAL A 28 16.24 -9.36 12.81
CA VAL A 28 14.82 -9.82 12.75
C VAL A 28 13.83 -8.66 12.72
N GLN A 29 14.17 -7.54 13.37
CA GLN A 29 13.23 -6.42 13.60
C GLN A 29 12.88 -5.62 12.32
N LEU A 30 13.72 -5.63 11.29
CA LEU A 30 13.59 -4.73 10.13
C LEU A 30 12.51 -5.14 9.11
N ARG A 31 11.95 -6.36 9.18
CA ARG A 31 11.15 -6.91 8.07
C ARG A 31 9.66 -6.59 8.12
N GLN A 32 9.08 -6.31 9.31
CA GLN A 32 7.63 -6.18 9.45
C GLN A 32 7.09 -4.74 9.35
N THR A 33 7.89 -3.74 9.74
CA THR A 33 7.54 -2.32 9.64
C THR A 33 7.20 -1.85 8.21
N PRO A 34 7.96 -2.22 7.15
CA PRO A 34 7.66 -1.73 5.81
C PRO A 34 6.35 -2.28 5.24
N LEU A 35 5.96 -3.51 5.60
CA LEU A 35 4.72 -4.11 5.10
C LEU A 35 3.48 -3.40 5.66
N LYS A 36 3.43 -3.17 6.98
CA LYS A 36 2.33 -2.42 7.62
C LYS A 36 2.18 -1.01 7.07
N ALA A 37 3.30 -0.34 6.79
CA ALA A 37 3.28 0.98 6.17
C ALA A 37 2.68 0.94 4.75
N LYS A 38 3.04 -0.06 3.94
CA LYS A 38 2.45 -0.27 2.60
C LYS A 38 0.94 -0.53 2.66
N GLU A 39 0.48 -1.36 3.60
CA GLU A 39 -0.96 -1.62 3.78
C GLU A 39 -1.73 -0.37 4.21
N ALA A 40 -1.15 0.45 5.09
CA ALA A 40 -1.75 1.72 5.51
C ALA A 40 -1.90 2.69 4.34
N VAL A 41 -0.84 2.83 3.53
CA VAL A 41 -0.87 3.66 2.31
C VAL A 41 -1.90 3.13 1.31
N LEU A 42 -1.96 1.82 1.08
CA LEU A 42 -2.95 1.22 0.18
C LEU A 42 -4.39 1.56 0.62
N LYS A 43 -4.70 1.41 1.91
CA LYS A 43 -6.04 1.72 2.45
C LYS A 43 -6.40 3.19 2.31
N GLU A 44 -5.43 4.09 2.54
CA GLU A 44 -5.61 5.52 2.37
C GLU A 44 -5.84 5.90 0.90
N ASP A 45 -5.03 5.36 0.00
CA ASP A 45 -5.15 5.62 -1.45
C ASP A 45 -6.50 5.12 -2.00
N LEU A 46 -6.93 3.92 -1.60
CA LEU A 46 -8.24 3.37 -1.95
C LEU A 46 -9.39 4.22 -1.40
N TYR A 47 -9.28 4.67 -0.15
CA TYR A 47 -10.27 5.56 0.45
C TYR A 47 -10.40 6.88 -0.32
N ILE A 48 -9.26 7.51 -0.65
CA ILE A 48 -9.24 8.75 -1.43
C ILE A 48 -9.86 8.53 -2.81
N LEU A 49 -9.49 7.45 -3.50
CA LEU A 49 -10.02 7.15 -4.84
C LEU A 49 -11.54 6.95 -4.83
N ARG A 50 -12.06 6.19 -3.86
CA ARG A 50 -13.51 5.98 -3.68
C ARG A 50 -14.24 7.28 -3.36
N ASP A 51 -13.70 8.08 -2.45
CA ASP A 51 -14.28 9.38 -2.08
C ASP A 51 -14.37 10.33 -3.28
N VAL A 52 -13.33 10.42 -4.13
CA VAL A 52 -13.38 11.28 -5.32
C VAL A 52 -14.30 10.72 -6.42
N ILE A 53 -14.47 9.40 -6.51
CA ILE A 53 -15.47 8.78 -7.41
C ILE A 53 -16.88 9.17 -6.96
N ASP A 54 -17.17 9.05 -5.68
CA ASP A 54 -18.47 9.40 -5.10
C ASP A 54 -18.76 10.90 -5.23
N GLN A 55 -17.76 11.76 -5.00
CA GLN A 55 -17.87 13.20 -5.24
C GLN A 55 -18.16 13.51 -6.71
N TYR A 56 -17.46 12.85 -7.64
CA TYR A 56 -17.72 13.03 -9.07
C TYR A 56 -19.16 12.64 -9.43
N PHE A 57 -19.66 11.53 -8.89
CA PHE A 57 -21.05 11.11 -9.09
C PHE A 57 -22.04 12.12 -8.50
N ALA A 58 -21.80 12.62 -7.28
CA ALA A 58 -22.65 13.62 -6.65
C ALA A 58 -22.76 14.93 -7.46
N ASP A 59 -21.65 15.35 -8.07
CA ASP A 59 -21.58 16.61 -8.83
C ASP A 59 -22.05 16.49 -10.28
N LYS A 60 -21.79 15.36 -10.94
CA LYS A 60 -22.08 15.15 -12.37
C LYS A 60 -23.31 14.29 -12.63
N GLY A 61 -23.83 13.61 -11.60
CA GLY A 61 -24.94 12.66 -11.70
C GLY A 61 -24.59 11.38 -12.48
N LYS A 62 -23.30 11.12 -12.74
CA LYS A 62 -22.80 9.93 -13.45
C LYS A 62 -21.43 9.53 -12.95
N TYR A 63 -21.10 8.24 -12.99
CA TYR A 63 -19.79 7.74 -12.60
C TYR A 63 -18.72 8.12 -13.65
N PRO A 64 -17.44 8.23 -13.27
CA PRO A 64 -16.36 8.50 -14.20
C PRO A 64 -16.10 7.29 -15.13
N GLU A 65 -15.87 7.53 -16.42
CA GLU A 65 -15.56 6.47 -17.40
C GLU A 65 -14.17 5.85 -17.15
N SER A 66 -13.24 6.64 -16.61
CA SER A 66 -11.89 6.22 -16.25
C SER A 66 -11.38 6.99 -15.03
N LEU A 67 -10.39 6.45 -14.32
CA LEU A 67 -9.71 7.18 -13.25
C LEU A 67 -9.02 8.45 -13.76
N GLN A 68 -8.63 8.48 -15.03
CA GLN A 68 -8.03 9.65 -15.66
C GLN A 68 -9.01 10.83 -15.73
N THR A 69 -10.30 10.56 -15.91
CA THR A 69 -11.36 11.57 -15.92
C THR A 69 -11.43 12.36 -14.62
N LEU A 70 -11.11 11.73 -13.49
CA LEU A 70 -11.06 12.38 -12.17
C LEU A 70 -9.91 13.40 -12.09
N VAL A 71 -8.79 13.10 -12.75
CA VAL A 71 -7.64 14.03 -12.85
C VAL A 71 -7.98 15.21 -13.74
N GLU A 72 -8.51 14.93 -14.93
CA GLU A 72 -8.88 15.96 -15.91
C GLU A 72 -9.97 16.90 -15.39
N SER A 73 -10.91 16.35 -14.62
CA SER A 73 -12.00 17.10 -14.00
C SER A 73 -11.60 17.81 -12.70
N GLY A 74 -10.37 17.59 -12.22
CA GLY A 74 -9.79 18.30 -11.07
C GLY A 74 -10.19 17.79 -9.69
N TYR A 75 -10.80 16.60 -9.58
CA TYR A 75 -11.15 16.00 -8.28
C TYR A 75 -9.92 15.45 -7.57
N ILE A 76 -8.92 14.99 -8.32
CA ILE A 76 -7.65 14.52 -7.80
C ILE A 76 -6.49 15.06 -8.64
N ARG A 77 -5.36 15.39 -8.01
CA ARG A 77 -4.21 15.97 -8.74
C ARG A 77 -3.48 14.95 -9.61
N LYS A 78 -3.44 13.70 -9.16
CA LYS A 78 -2.83 12.57 -9.85
C LYS A 78 -3.40 11.27 -9.26
N ILE A 79 -3.40 10.21 -10.04
CA ILE A 79 -3.77 8.88 -9.55
C ILE A 79 -2.64 8.41 -8.59
N PRO A 80 -2.96 7.90 -7.40
CA PRO A 80 -1.95 7.32 -6.51
C PRO A 80 -1.39 6.02 -7.09
N VAL A 81 -0.18 5.68 -6.66
CA VAL A 81 0.53 4.47 -7.09
C VAL A 81 0.21 3.36 -6.10
N ASP A 82 -0.29 2.24 -6.57
CA ASP A 82 -0.52 1.07 -5.72
C ASP A 82 0.82 0.62 -5.11
N PRO A 83 0.98 0.59 -3.77
CA PRO A 83 2.25 0.32 -3.09
C PRO A 83 2.73 -1.14 -3.21
N PHE A 84 1.90 -2.05 -3.73
CA PHE A 84 2.22 -3.45 -3.95
C PHE A 84 2.58 -3.73 -5.41
N THR A 85 1.89 -3.15 -6.37
CA THR A 85 2.23 -3.29 -7.80
C THR A 85 3.27 -2.26 -8.26
N ASN A 86 3.43 -1.16 -7.52
CA ASN A 86 4.24 0.01 -7.85
C ASN A 86 3.82 0.69 -9.17
N ALA A 87 2.52 0.66 -9.49
CA ALA A 87 1.95 1.31 -10.66
C ALA A 87 0.63 2.04 -10.34
N ASP A 88 0.33 3.10 -11.08
CA ASP A 88 -0.94 3.85 -11.03
C ASP A 88 -1.98 3.33 -12.02
N SER A 89 -1.60 2.40 -12.90
CA SER A 89 -2.44 1.83 -13.96
C SER A 89 -3.00 0.44 -13.64
N THR A 90 -2.63 -0.13 -12.50
CA THR A 90 -3.01 -1.51 -12.12
C THR A 90 -4.24 -1.60 -11.23
N TRP A 91 -4.85 -0.48 -10.85
CA TRP A 91 -6.07 -0.49 -10.06
C TRP A 91 -7.17 -1.29 -10.76
N ALA A 92 -7.77 -2.23 -10.04
CA ALA A 92 -8.87 -3.05 -10.54
C ALA A 92 -10.19 -2.28 -10.37
N THR A 93 -10.74 -1.79 -11.49
CA THR A 93 -11.96 -0.99 -11.49
C THR A 93 -13.21 -1.86 -11.58
N VAL A 94 -14.20 -1.60 -10.74
CA VAL A 94 -15.54 -2.19 -10.83
C VAL A 94 -16.44 -1.20 -11.55
N GLN A 95 -17.08 -1.65 -12.63
CA GLN A 95 -17.99 -0.83 -13.42
C GLN A 95 -19.42 -1.00 -12.90
N ALA A 96 -20.19 0.08 -12.86
CA ALA A 96 -21.61 0.03 -12.58
C ALA A 96 -22.33 -0.83 -13.62
N GLU A 97 -23.24 -1.68 -13.17
CA GLU A 97 -24.08 -2.50 -14.05
C GLU A 97 -24.92 -1.56 -14.92
N THR A 98 -24.77 -1.66 -16.24
CA THR A 98 -25.60 -0.91 -17.17
C THR A 98 -27.00 -1.51 -17.15
N ASN A 99 -27.96 -0.79 -16.58
CA ASN A 99 -29.35 -1.22 -16.62
C ASN A 99 -29.90 -1.04 -18.04
N GLU A 100 -30.31 -2.12 -18.69
CA GLU A 100 -30.89 -2.10 -20.05
C GLU A 100 -32.18 -1.24 -20.12
N ASP A 101 -32.87 -1.06 -19.00
CA ASP A 101 -34.08 -0.24 -18.87
C ASP A 101 -33.81 1.27 -18.70
N ASP A 102 -32.57 1.67 -18.38
CA ASP A 102 -32.15 3.07 -18.30
C ASP A 102 -30.89 3.30 -19.15
N PRO A 103 -31.04 3.63 -20.45
CA PRO A 103 -29.92 3.92 -21.36
C PRO A 103 -29.09 5.13 -20.92
N GLN A 104 -29.61 5.94 -19.97
CA GLN A 104 -28.95 7.11 -19.40
C GLN A 104 -28.14 6.78 -18.15
N ALA A 105 -28.28 5.56 -17.59
CA ALA A 105 -27.34 4.99 -16.62
C ALA A 105 -26.02 4.69 -17.34
N ALA A 106 -25.33 5.76 -17.73
CA ALA A 106 -24.02 5.70 -18.34
C ALA A 106 -23.11 4.97 -17.35
N GLY A 107 -22.71 3.75 -17.73
CA GLY A 107 -21.77 2.96 -16.98
C GLY A 107 -20.51 3.76 -16.64
N GLY A 108 -19.88 3.41 -15.53
CA GLY A 108 -18.68 4.06 -15.07
C GLY A 108 -18.14 3.36 -13.83
N ILE A 109 -16.96 3.77 -13.40
CA ILE A 109 -16.27 3.16 -12.27
C ILE A 109 -17.03 3.52 -11.00
N VAL A 110 -17.61 2.51 -10.34
CA VAL A 110 -18.29 2.64 -9.05
C VAL A 110 -17.34 2.36 -7.89
N ASP A 111 -16.36 1.47 -8.11
CA ASP A 111 -15.41 1.07 -7.08
C ASP A 111 -14.04 0.74 -7.68
N VAL A 112 -13.00 0.76 -6.84
CA VAL A 112 -11.62 0.46 -7.19
C VAL A 112 -11.01 -0.42 -6.12
N HIS A 113 -10.24 -1.41 -6.56
CA HIS A 113 -9.48 -2.33 -5.72
C HIS A 113 -8.00 -2.36 -6.11
N SER A 114 -7.14 -2.86 -5.21
CA SER A 114 -5.73 -3.09 -5.55
C SER A 114 -5.57 -4.06 -6.72
N GLY A 115 -4.58 -3.82 -7.56
CA GLY A 115 -4.19 -4.75 -8.64
C GLY A 115 -3.33 -5.92 -8.16
N SER A 116 -3.06 -6.02 -6.86
CA SER A 116 -2.14 -7.01 -6.31
C SER A 116 -2.84 -8.33 -5.98
N ASP A 117 -2.26 -9.44 -6.44
CA ASP A 117 -2.63 -10.80 -6.01
C ASP A 117 -2.12 -11.17 -4.60
N GLY A 118 -1.52 -10.21 -3.89
CA GLY A 118 -0.94 -10.41 -2.57
C GLY A 118 -1.97 -10.62 -1.46
N THR A 119 -1.50 -11.17 -0.34
CA THR A 119 -2.29 -11.33 0.88
C THR A 119 -1.77 -10.39 1.96
N ALA A 120 -2.70 -9.77 2.67
CA ALA A 120 -2.46 -8.88 3.78
C ALA A 120 -2.02 -9.62 5.05
N ILE A 121 -1.52 -8.86 6.01
CA ILE A 121 -1.13 -9.35 7.35
C ILE A 121 -2.31 -9.99 8.08
N ASP A 122 -3.54 -9.54 7.82
CA ASP A 122 -4.77 -10.08 8.41
C ASP A 122 -5.32 -11.32 7.68
N GLY A 123 -4.72 -11.73 6.55
CA GLY A 123 -5.12 -12.88 5.75
C GLY A 123 -6.11 -12.59 4.62
N SER A 124 -6.60 -11.35 4.49
CA SER A 124 -7.42 -10.93 3.35
C SER A 124 -6.57 -10.67 2.11
N ARG A 125 -7.16 -10.70 0.90
CA ARG A 125 -6.43 -10.39 -0.34
C ARG A 125 -6.48 -8.89 -0.62
N TYR A 126 -5.39 -8.35 -1.16
CA TYR A 126 -5.40 -6.94 -1.57
C TYR A 126 -6.40 -6.67 -2.70
N SER A 127 -6.66 -7.66 -3.56
CA SER A 127 -7.72 -7.59 -4.59
C SER A 127 -9.13 -7.41 -4.02
N ASP A 128 -9.35 -7.75 -2.75
CA ASP A 128 -10.64 -7.61 -2.07
C ASP A 128 -10.74 -6.28 -1.31
N TRP A 129 -9.67 -5.46 -1.32
CA TRP A 129 -9.60 -4.17 -0.65
C TRP A 129 -9.90 -3.03 -1.57
#